data_AF-M6JIH5-F1
#
_entry.id   AF-M6JIH5-F1
#
_cell.length_a   1.000
_cell.length_b   1.000
_cell.length_c   1.000
_cell.angle_alpha   90.00
_cell.angle_beta   90.00
_cell.angle_gamma   90.00
#
_symmetry.space_group_name_H-M   'P 1'
#
loop_
_entity.id
_entity.type
_entity.pdbx_description
1 polymer ?
#
loop_
_entity_poly.entity_id
_entity_poly.type
_entity_poly.pdbx_seq_one_letter_code
_entity_poly.pdbx_strand_id
1 'polypeptide(L)'
;MDPEEPILWIGEEELAKQRRIAKDLRKTSWWKKKKGIGICHYCGRKFPPEELTMDHLIPLAKGGKSIKANLVPACKECNFAKKNKLPFEFEQEKS
;
A
#
# COMPACT_ATOMS: atom_id res chain seq x y z
N MET A 1 -10.81 -10.58 -25.18
CA MET A 1 -10.47 -10.31 -23.77
C MET A 1 -9.32 -9.34 -23.84
N ASP A 2 -9.55 -8.09 -23.42
CA ASP A 2 -8.58 -7.01 -23.58
C ASP A 2 -7.37 -7.26 -22.66
N PRO A 3 -6.13 -7.35 -23.18
CA PRO A 3 -4.95 -7.65 -22.37
C PRO A 3 -4.61 -6.57 -21.33
N GLU A 4 -5.28 -5.41 -21.34
CA GLU A 4 -5.02 -4.30 -20.42
C GLU A 4 -6.04 -4.15 -19.27
N GLU A 5 -7.10 -4.97 -19.20
CA GLU A 5 -8.04 -4.86 -18.08
C GLU A 5 -7.38 -5.27 -16.75
N PRO A 6 -7.40 -4.39 -15.72
CA PRO A 6 -6.79 -4.70 -14.44
C PRO A 6 -7.54 -5.86 -13.79
N ILE A 7 -6.81 -6.94 -13.48
CA ILE A 7 -7.38 -8.10 -12.81
C ILE A 7 -7.86 -7.68 -11.41
N LEU A 8 -9.17 -7.49 -11.29
CA LEU A 8 -9.87 -7.21 -10.04
C LEU A 8 -10.40 -8.53 -9.47
N TRP A 9 -9.85 -8.97 -8.35
CA TRP A 9 -10.31 -10.18 -7.63
C TRP A 9 -11.51 -9.90 -6.71
N ILE A 10 -11.91 -8.63 -6.61
CA ILE A 10 -13.03 -8.19 -5.78
C ILE A 10 -13.93 -7.23 -6.55
N GLY A 11 -15.21 -7.17 -6.18
CA GLY A 11 -16.17 -6.24 -6.75
C GLY A 11 -15.83 -4.77 -6.46
N GLU A 12 -16.29 -3.88 -7.35
CA GLU A 12 -16.01 -2.44 -7.27
C GLU A 12 -16.53 -1.79 -5.98
N GLU A 13 -17.67 -2.24 -5.46
CA GLU A 13 -18.24 -1.73 -4.22
C GLU A 13 -17.31 -2.01 -3.03
N GLU A 14 -16.79 -3.23 -2.93
CA GLU A 14 -15.84 -3.60 -1.88
C GLU A 14 -14.52 -2.81 -2.04
N LEU A 15 -14.05 -2.62 -3.28
CA LEU A 15 -12.88 -1.79 -3.56
C LEU A 15 -13.09 -0.34 -3.10
N ALA A 16 -14.25 0.25 -3.39
CA ALA A 16 -14.62 1.60 -2.97
C ALA A 16 -14.70 1.71 -1.44
N LYS A 17 -15.30 0.71 -0.78
CA LYS A 17 -15.35 0.62 0.67
C LYS A 17 -13.96 0.58 1.29
N GLN A 18 -13.07 -0.27 0.78
CA GLN A 18 -11.70 -0.36 1.28
C GLN A 18 -10.91 0.94 1.06
N ARG A 19 -11.12 1.63 -0.07
CA ARG A 19 -10.53 2.95 -0.33
C ARG A 19 -11.01 4.01 0.67
N ARG A 20 -12.30 4.02 1.01
CA ARG A 20 -12.86 4.92 2.04
C ARG A 20 -12.22 4.66 3.40
N ILE A 21 -12.16 3.40 3.83
CA ILE A 21 -11.52 3.02 5.11
C ILE A 21 -10.05 3.48 5.15
N ALA A 22 -9.29 3.29 4.06
CA ALA A 22 -7.90 3.77 4.00
C ALA A 22 -7.81 5.29 4.12
N LYS A 23 -8.72 6.04 3.47
CA LYS A 23 -8.78 7.50 3.58
C LYS A 23 -9.03 7.95 5.02
N ASP A 24 -9.90 7.26 5.75
CA ASP A 24 -10.18 7.58 7.14
C ASP A 24 -9.00 7.22 8.04
N LEU A 25 -8.39 6.04 7.83
CA LEU A 25 -7.20 5.61 8.56
C LEU A 25 -6.01 6.58 8.39
N ARG A 26 -5.83 7.18 7.20
CA ARG A 26 -4.79 8.19 6.96
C ARG A 26 -4.87 9.40 7.90
N LYS A 27 -6.05 9.71 8.42
CA LYS A 27 -6.27 10.86 9.32
C LYS A 27 -6.00 10.52 10.78
N THR A 28 -5.99 9.24 11.14
CA THR A 28 -5.84 8.79 12.53
C THR A 28 -4.45 9.09 13.08
N SER A 29 -4.36 9.33 14.39
CA SER A 29 -3.07 9.49 15.09
C SER A 29 -2.18 8.26 14.97
N TRP A 30 -2.77 7.07 14.86
CA TRP A 30 -2.03 5.83 14.60
C TRP A 30 -1.23 5.91 13.30
N TRP A 31 -1.86 6.35 12.20
CA TRP A 31 -1.15 6.46 10.93
C TRP A 31 -0.10 7.57 10.97
N LYS A 32 -0.43 8.74 11.54
CA LYS A 32 0.53 9.84 11.73
C LYS A 32 1.76 9.37 12.50
N LYS A 33 1.59 8.62 13.59
CA LYS A 33 2.69 8.04 14.37
C LYS A 33 3.50 7.01 13.57
N LYS A 34 2.83 6.07 12.90
CA LYS A 34 3.51 5.03 12.10
C LYS A 34 4.34 5.63 10.96
N LYS A 35 3.76 6.60 10.23
CA LYS A 35 4.41 7.35 9.16
C LYS A 35 5.53 8.26 9.69
N GLY A 36 5.34 8.86 10.87
CA GLY A 36 6.30 9.74 11.53
C GLY A 36 7.60 9.06 11.99
N ILE A 37 7.64 7.72 12.06
CA ILE A 37 8.90 6.97 12.26
C ILE A 37 9.87 7.23 11.09
N GLY A 38 9.36 7.59 9.91
CA GLY A 38 10.18 8.00 8.79
C GLY A 38 10.90 6.85 8.10
N ILE A 39 10.53 5.59 8.33
CA ILE A 39 11.21 4.43 7.72
C ILE A 39 10.31 3.83 6.64
N CYS A 40 10.85 3.68 5.43
CA CYS A 40 10.19 2.94 4.37
C CYS A 40 10.21 1.44 4.68
N HIS A 41 9.05 0.78 4.66
CA HIS A 41 8.93 -0.65 4.94
C HIS A 41 9.74 -1.52 3.95
N TYR A 42 9.87 -1.06 2.71
CA TYR A 42 10.43 -1.86 1.62
C TYR A 42 11.95 -1.74 1.43
N CYS A 43 12.54 -0.61 1.77
CA CYS A 43 13.98 -0.40 1.61
C CYS A 43 14.70 -0.11 2.93
N GLY A 44 13.97 0.03 4.03
CA GLY A 44 14.53 0.33 5.36
C GLY A 44 15.16 1.73 5.49
N ARG A 45 15.30 2.49 4.40
CA ARG A 45 15.88 3.83 4.42
C ARG A 45 14.96 4.82 5.14
N LYS A 46 15.56 5.86 5.71
CA LYS A 46 14.86 6.97 6.37
C LYS A 46 14.45 8.04 5.34
N PHE A 47 13.26 8.58 5.51
CA PHE A 47 12.67 9.65 4.71
C PHE A 47 11.94 10.64 5.61
N PRO A 48 11.83 11.92 5.22
CA PRO A 48 10.87 12.83 5.81
C PRO A 48 9.46 12.22 5.76
N PRO A 49 8.64 12.35 6.82
CA PRO A 49 7.29 11.80 6.81
C PRO A 49 6.52 12.23 5.55
N GLU A 50 6.64 13.46 5.10
CA GLU A 50 5.91 14.02 3.95
C GLU A 50 6.14 13.22 2.65
N GLU A 51 7.30 12.59 2.50
CA GLU A 51 7.68 11.78 1.34
C GLU A 51 7.19 10.33 1.40
N LEU A 52 6.72 9.88 2.56
CA LEU A 52 6.16 8.54 2.73
C LEU A 52 4.68 8.49 2.39
N THR A 53 4.31 7.48 1.61
CA THR A 53 2.92 7.15 1.25
C THR A 53 2.39 6.00 2.11
N MET A 54 1.06 5.89 2.15
CA MET A 54 0.39 4.71 2.70
C MET A 54 0.22 3.70 1.59
N ASP A 55 0.80 2.52 1.78
CA ASP A 55 0.67 1.39 0.86
C ASP A 55 0.01 0.19 1.54
N HIS A 56 -0.61 -0.66 0.71
CA HIS A 56 -1.22 -1.92 1.10
C HIS A 56 -0.29 -3.08 0.71
N LEU A 57 0.16 -3.87 1.70
CA LEU A 57 1.02 -5.04 1.45
C LEU A 57 0.36 -5.97 0.44
N ILE A 58 -0.88 -6.38 0.73
CA ILE A 58 -1.78 -7.03 -0.21
C ILE A 58 -2.60 -5.93 -0.91
N PRO A 59 -2.46 -5.73 -2.24
CA PRO A 59 -3.21 -4.73 -2.98
C PRO A 59 -4.72 -4.92 -2.84
N LEU A 60 -5.46 -3.80 -2.79
CA LEU A 60 -6.92 -3.86 -2.69
C LEU A 60 -7.56 -4.62 -3.87
N ALA A 61 -7.04 -4.42 -5.09
CA ALA A 61 -7.49 -5.13 -6.30
C ALA A 61 -7.36 -6.66 -6.17
N LYS A 62 -6.41 -7.14 -5.34
CA LYS A 62 -6.17 -8.56 -5.06
C LYS A 62 -6.83 -9.02 -3.75
N GLY A 63 -7.85 -8.30 -3.27
CA GLY A 63 -8.61 -8.66 -2.06
C GLY A 63 -8.01 -8.19 -0.73
N GLY A 64 -6.93 -7.41 -0.75
CA GLY A 64 -6.36 -6.81 0.44
C GLY A 64 -7.36 -5.91 1.18
N LYS A 65 -7.25 -5.85 2.51
CA LYS A 65 -8.12 -5.03 3.37
C LYS A 65 -7.39 -3.81 3.90
N SER A 66 -8.10 -2.72 4.11
CA SER A 66 -7.59 -1.50 4.75
C SER A 66 -7.59 -1.65 6.27
N ILE A 67 -6.73 -2.53 6.76
CA ILE A 67 -6.51 -2.79 8.20
C ILE A 67 -5.07 -2.44 8.58
N LYS A 68 -4.84 -2.11 9.86
CA LYS A 68 -3.51 -1.67 10.34
C LYS A 68 -2.36 -2.63 10.00
N ALA A 69 -2.64 -3.93 10.00
CA ALA A 69 -1.68 -4.99 9.66
C ALA A 69 -1.28 -5.00 8.17
N ASN A 70 -2.17 -4.58 7.28
CA ASN A 70 -1.93 -4.54 5.84
C ASN A 70 -1.37 -3.19 5.36
N LEU A 71 -1.29 -2.19 6.24
CA LEU A 71 -0.91 -0.82 5.88
C LEU A 71 0.51 -0.51 6.35
N VAL A 72 1.37 -0.09 5.42
CA VAL A 72 2.79 0.21 5.68
C VAL A 72 3.20 1.55 5.07
N PRO A 73 4.16 2.26 5.69
CA PRO A 73 4.79 3.43 5.09
C PRO A 73 5.75 3.00 3.98
N ALA A 74 5.64 3.63 2.81
CA ALA A 74 6.51 3.36 1.66
C ALA A 74 7.03 4.67 1.06
N CYS A 75 8.29 4.71 0.61
CA CYS A 75 8.76 5.84 -0.20
C CYS A 75 8.15 5.77 -1.60
N LYS A 76 8.11 6.91 -2.30
CA LYS A 76 7.52 7.02 -3.65
C LYS A 76 8.11 6.00 -4.63
N GLU A 77 9.44 5.83 -4.63
CA GLU A 77 10.15 4.87 -5.49
C GLU A 77 9.68 3.42 -5.27
N CYS A 78 9.70 2.96 -4.02
CA CYS A 78 9.30 1.58 -3.70
C CYS A 78 7.81 1.37 -3.95
N ASN A 79 6.97 2.34 -3.60
CA ASN A 79 5.53 2.27 -3.83
C ASN A 79 5.21 2.19 -5.33
N PHE A 80 5.93 2.95 -6.16
CA PHE A 80 5.80 2.92 -7.61
C PHE A 80 6.32 1.61 -8.21
N ALA A 81 7.44 1.08 -7.73
CA ALA A 81 8.00 -0.18 -8.20
C ALA A 81 7.09 -1.39 -7.86
N LYS A 82 6.47 -1.39 -6.66
CA LYS A 82 5.54 -2.45 -6.23
C LYS A 82 4.27 -2.47 -7.07
N LYS A 83 3.64 -1.32 -7.37
CA LYS A 83 2.34 -1.25 -8.05
C LYS A 83 1.29 -2.19 -7.39
N ASN A 84 0.72 -3.11 -8.17
CA ASN A 84 -0.25 -4.12 -7.74
C ASN A 84 0.41 -5.49 -7.45
N LYS A 85 1.73 -5.52 -7.22
CA LYS A 85 2.43 -6.73 -6.82
C LYS A 85 2.14 -7.08 -5.36
N LEU A 86 2.09 -8.38 -5.10
CA LEU A 86 2.10 -8.99 -3.78
C LEU A 86 3.53 -8.92 -3.21
N PRO A 87 3.70 -9.03 -1.88
CA PRO A 87 5.02 -8.92 -1.25
C PRO A 87 6.07 -9.87 -1.85
N PHE A 88 5.71 -11.14 -2.06
CA PHE A 88 6.62 -12.13 -2.64
C PHE A 88 7.04 -11.81 -4.09
N GLU A 89 6.16 -11.19 -4.89
CA GLU A 89 6.47 -10.77 -6.26
C GLU A 89 7.47 -9.61 -6.26
N PHE A 90 7.48 -8.79 -5.20
CA PHE A 90 8.35 -7.60 -5.10
C PHE A 90 9.69 -7.90 -4.41
N GLU A 91 9.72 -8.83 -3.46
CA GLU A 91 10.96 -9.25 -2.78
C GLU A 91 11.92 -9.97 -3.72
N GLN A 92 11.41 -10.75 -4.67
CA GLN A 92 12.22 -11.47 -5.66
C GLN A 92 12.97 -10.55 -6.63
N GLU A 93 12.51 -9.32 -6.85
CA GLU A 93 13.17 -8.36 -7.75
C GLU A 93 14.28 -7.54 -7.08
N LYS A 94 14.43 -7.69 -5.76
CA LYS A 94 15.48 -7.00 -4.98
C LYS A 94 16.66 -7.89 -4.62
N SER A 95 16.62 -9.17 -5.01
CA SER A 95 17.69 -10.16 -4.79
C SER A 95 18.65 -10.22 -5.98
#